data_AF-A0A957Z9S2-F1
#
_entry.id   AF-A0A957Z9S2-F1
#
_cell.length_a   1.000
_cell.length_b   1.000
_cell.length_c   1.000
_cell.angle_alpha   90.00
_cell.angle_beta   90.00
_cell.angle_gamma   90.00
#
_symmetry.space_group_name_H-M   'P 1'
#
loop_
_entity.id
_entity.type
_entity.pdbx_description
1 polymer ?
#
loop_
_entity_poly.entity_id
_entity_poly.type
_entity_poly.pdbx_seq_one_letter_code
_entity_poly.pdbx_strand_id
1 'polypeptide(L)'
;VVPEADASGVMTELQQEFGRELERRYIDEVVSDDQIVIVAIVGSGMKGVPGLAAGIFNALAQHGINVIAIAQGSSEANISVVLAEGDATTAVRSIHDAFELYKPTEERTQLN
;
A
#
# COMPACT_ATOMS: atom_id res chain seq x y z
N VAL A 1 5.03 -2.02 8.02
CA VAL A 1 5.43 -3.23 7.26
C VAL A 1 6.90 -3.46 7.50
N VAL A 2 7.28 -4.70 7.79
CA VAL A 2 8.66 -5.12 8.01
C VAL A 2 9.02 -6.18 6.97
N PRO A 3 10.30 -6.32 6.60
CA PRO A 3 10.74 -7.45 5.80
C PRO A 3 10.37 -8.77 6.48
N GLU A 4 9.95 -9.77 5.70
CA GLU A 4 9.52 -11.07 6.22
C GLU A 4 10.62 -11.75 7.05
N ALA A 5 11.88 -11.64 6.63
CA ALA A 5 13.03 -12.19 7.33
C ALA A 5 13.20 -11.64 8.77
N ASP A 6 12.69 -10.43 9.03
CA ASP A 6 12.80 -9.77 10.33
C ASP A 6 11.53 -9.94 11.18
N ALA A 7 10.42 -10.43 10.61
CA ALA A 7 9.11 -10.43 11.24
C ALA A 7 9.09 -11.17 12.59
N SER A 8 9.70 -12.36 12.66
CA SER A 8 9.74 -13.13 13.91
C SER A 8 10.52 -12.42 15.03
N GLY A 9 11.61 -11.74 14.69
CA GLY A 9 12.42 -11.00 15.65
C GLY A 9 11.65 -9.79 16.18
N VAL A 10 11.07 -9.01 15.27
CA VAL A 10 10.24 -7.84 15.60
C VAL A 10 9.04 -8.23 16.48
N MET A 11 8.35 -9.33 16.18
CA MET A 11 7.22 -9.79 17.00
C MET A 11 7.64 -10.14 18.42
N THR A 12 8.80 -10.77 18.59
CA THR A 12 9.35 -11.10 19.91
C THR A 12 9.67 -9.84 20.70
N GLU A 13 10.33 -8.87 20.07
CA GLU A 13 10.68 -7.60 20.70
C GLU A 13 9.45 -6.77 21.08
N LEU A 14 8.44 -6.70 20.19
CA LEU A 14 7.19 -5.98 20.47
C LEU A 14 6.42 -6.61 21.63
N GLN A 15 6.34 -7.94 21.71
CA GLN A 15 5.68 -8.62 22.81
C GLN A 15 6.40 -8.39 24.14
N GLN A 16 7.74 -8.34 24.13
CA GLN A 16 8.53 -8.03 25.32
C GLN A 16 8.36 -6.57 25.75
N GLU A 17 8.48 -5.63 24.82
CA GLU A 17 8.42 -4.19 25.10
C GLU A 17 7.03 -3.77 25.61
N PHE A 18 5.96 -4.27 24.97
CA PHE A 18 4.58 -3.95 25.33
C PHE A 18 3.93 -4.92 26.32
N GLY A 19 4.72 -5.76 27.01
CA GLY A 19 4.19 -6.78 27.90
C GLY A 19 3.28 -6.22 29.01
N ARG A 20 3.62 -5.05 29.56
CA ARG A 20 2.80 -4.40 30.61
C ARG A 20 1.49 -3.87 30.06
N GLU A 21 1.50 -3.32 28.85
CA GLU A 21 0.35 -2.79 28.15
C GLU A 21 -0.61 -3.91 27.74
N LEU A 22 -0.08 -5.07 27.34
CA LEU A 22 -0.85 -6.29 27.08
C LEU A 22 -1.52 -6.82 28.36
N GLU A 23 -0.77 -6.96 29.47
CA GLU A 23 -1.31 -7.39 30.76
C GLU A 23 -2.42 -6.46 31.27
N ARG A 24 -2.23 -5.15 31.09
CA ARG A 24 -3.19 -4.12 31.49
C ARG A 24 -4.34 -3.92 30.49
N ARG A 25 -4.31 -4.63 29.34
CA ARG A 25 -5.28 -4.52 28.25
C ARG A 25 -5.39 -3.11 27.66
N TYR A 26 -4.27 -2.40 27.62
CA TYR A 26 -4.12 -1.18 26.81
C TYR A 26 -3.83 -1.52 25.35
N ILE A 27 -3.27 -2.71 25.11
CA ILE A 27 -3.16 -3.35 23.81
C ILE A 27 -3.85 -4.71 23.95
N ASP A 28 -4.73 -5.07 23.01
CA ASP A 28 -5.42 -6.35 23.04
C ASP A 28 -4.50 -7.49 22.57
N GLU A 29 -3.84 -7.29 21.43
CA GLU A 29 -2.94 -8.28 20.82
C GLU A 29 -1.96 -7.59 19.86
N VAL A 30 -0.79 -8.22 19.65
CA VAL A 30 0.12 -7.90 18.55
C VAL A 30 0.12 -9.09 17.60
N VAL A 31 -0.29 -8.86 16.36
CA VAL A 31 -0.39 -9.89 15.31
C VAL A 31 0.44 -9.50 14.09
N SER A 32 0.85 -10.51 13.32
CA SER A 32 1.51 -10.35 12.03
C SER A 32 0.74 -11.09 10.95
N ASP A 33 0.71 -10.52 9.74
CA ASP A 33 0.18 -11.15 8.53
C ASP A 33 1.31 -11.16 7.49
N ASP A 34 1.65 -12.35 7.00
CA ASP A 34 2.70 -12.57 5.99
C ASP A 34 2.13 -12.74 4.58
N GLN A 35 0.81 -12.86 4.41
CA GLN A 35 0.15 -13.07 3.12
C GLN A 35 -0.23 -11.73 2.45
N ILE A 36 0.67 -10.76 2.56
CA ILE A 36 0.48 -9.39 2.07
C ILE A 36 1.61 -8.93 1.16
N VAL A 37 1.30 -7.96 0.30
CA VAL A 37 2.29 -7.33 -0.59
C VAL A 37 2.16 -5.82 -0.53
N ILE A 38 3.27 -5.10 -0.73
CA ILE A 38 3.27 -3.66 -0.95
C ILE A 38 3.32 -3.39 -2.46
N VAL A 39 2.37 -2.59 -2.96
CA VAL A 39 2.45 -1.97 -4.28
C VAL A 39 2.76 -0.49 -4.10
N ALA A 40 3.87 -0.04 -4.68
CA ALA A 40 4.28 1.37 -4.64
C ALA A 40 4.03 2.04 -6.00
N ILE A 41 3.25 3.12 -5.98
CA ILE A 41 2.97 3.97 -7.13
C ILE A 41 3.84 5.22 -6.99
N VAL A 42 4.79 5.39 -7.90
CA VAL A 42 5.82 6.45 -7.83
C VAL A 42 5.80 7.30 -9.09
N GLY A 43 5.93 8.62 -8.93
CA GLY A 43 6.01 9.56 -10.03
C GLY A 43 6.28 10.98 -9.58
N SER A 44 7.22 11.66 -10.25
CA SER A 44 7.53 13.07 -9.98
C SER A 44 6.35 14.01 -10.27
N GLY A 45 5.45 13.60 -11.17
CA GLY A 45 4.24 14.34 -11.52
C GLY A 45 3.04 14.11 -10.60
N MET A 46 3.18 13.36 -9.49
CA MET A 46 2.05 13.08 -8.59
C MET A 46 1.76 14.24 -7.62
N LYS A 47 2.78 15.04 -7.29
CA LYS A 47 2.70 16.07 -6.26
C LYS A 47 1.66 17.14 -6.61
N GLY A 48 0.73 17.40 -5.69
CA GLY A 48 -0.29 18.43 -5.84
C GLY A 48 -1.27 18.19 -6.97
N VAL A 49 -1.36 16.96 -7.53
CA VAL A 49 -2.33 16.62 -8.58
C VAL A 49 -3.60 16.03 -7.95
N PRO A 50 -4.72 16.78 -7.92
CA PRO A 50 -5.99 16.26 -7.42
C PRO A 50 -6.46 15.07 -8.26
N GLY A 51 -7.23 14.17 -7.67
CA GLY A 51 -7.82 13.03 -8.39
C GLY A 51 -6.88 11.85 -8.62
N LEU A 52 -5.56 12.00 -8.51
CA LEU A 52 -4.61 10.90 -8.75
C LEU A 52 -4.79 9.74 -7.75
N ALA A 53 -4.90 10.05 -6.46
CA ALA A 53 -5.19 9.05 -5.43
C ALA A 53 -6.55 8.37 -5.70
N ALA A 54 -7.57 9.13 -6.11
CA ALA A 54 -8.88 8.58 -6.47
C ALA A 54 -8.79 7.64 -7.68
N GLY A 55 -7.98 7.98 -8.69
CA GLY A 55 -7.70 7.11 -9.84
C GLY A 55 -7.09 5.77 -9.43
N ILE A 56 -6.10 5.80 -8.53
CA ILE A 56 -5.47 4.57 -7.98
C ILE A 56 -6.52 3.71 -7.27
N PHE A 57 -7.26 4.28 -6.32
CA PHE A 57 -8.22 3.50 -5.52
C PHE A 57 -9.43 3.04 -6.34
N ASN A 58 -9.87 3.82 -7.34
CA ASN A 58 -10.92 3.40 -8.26
C ASN A 58 -10.48 2.22 -9.12
N ALA A 59 -9.24 2.23 -9.63
CA ALA A 59 -8.69 1.11 -10.39
C ALA A 59 -8.70 -0.18 -9.56
N LEU A 60 -8.22 -0.12 -8.32
CA LEU A 60 -8.25 -1.28 -7.41
C LEU A 60 -9.68 -1.73 -7.11
N ALA A 61 -10.59 -0.79 -6.82
CA ALA A 61 -11.98 -1.09 -6.47
C ALA A 61 -12.76 -1.75 -7.62
N GLN A 62 -12.51 -1.35 -8.88
CA GLN A 62 -13.14 -1.97 -10.06
C GLN A 62 -12.80 -3.46 -10.20
N HIS A 63 -11.66 -3.88 -9.66
CA HIS A 63 -11.25 -5.29 -9.63
C HIS A 63 -11.58 -6.00 -8.31
N GLY A 64 -12.29 -5.33 -7.39
CA GLY A 64 -12.66 -5.90 -6.10
C GLY A 64 -11.48 -6.12 -5.15
N ILE A 65 -10.36 -5.43 -5.37
CA ILE A 65 -9.14 -5.59 -4.58
C ILE A 65 -9.30 -4.83 -3.26
N ASN A 66 -9.09 -5.53 -2.15
CA ASN A 66 -9.14 -4.92 -0.82
C ASN A 66 -7.82 -4.24 -0.47
N VAL A 67 -7.89 -3.00 0.05
CA VAL A 67 -6.73 -2.25 0.52
C VAL A 67 -6.63 -2.37 2.03
N ILE A 68 -5.58 -3.04 2.51
CA ILE A 68 -5.34 -3.33 3.93
C ILE A 68 -4.74 -2.10 4.63
N ALA A 69 -3.78 -1.45 3.99
CA ALA A 69 -3.15 -0.25 4.52
C ALA A 69 -2.73 0.70 3.40
N ILE A 70 -2.65 1.99 3.74
CA ILE A 70 -2.23 3.07 2.84
C ILE A 70 -1.11 3.85 3.53
N ALA A 71 -0.03 4.10 2.83
CA ALA A 71 1.03 4.99 3.26
C ALA A 71 1.36 5.98 2.14
N GLN A 72 1.48 7.26 2.50
CA GLN A 72 1.78 8.33 1.56
C GLN A 72 2.88 9.19 2.17
N GLY A 73 3.95 9.41 1.39
CA GLY A 73 5.11 10.17 1.86
C GLY A 73 4.91 11.68 1.71
N SER A 74 5.56 12.48 2.55
CA SER A 74 5.46 13.96 2.51
C SER A 74 5.94 14.61 1.21
N SER A 75 6.67 13.88 0.35
CA SER A 75 7.06 14.36 -0.98
C SER A 75 5.90 14.38 -1.97
N GLU A 76 4.80 13.67 -1.67
CA GLU A 76 3.67 13.42 -2.57
C GLU A 76 4.03 12.73 -3.89
N ALA A 77 5.27 12.23 -4.00
CA ALA A 77 5.76 11.52 -5.18
C ALA A 77 5.58 10.00 -5.08
N ASN A 78 5.02 9.50 -3.97
CA ASN A 78 4.79 8.08 -3.74
C ASN A 78 3.51 7.84 -2.92
N ILE A 79 2.71 6.89 -3.37
CA ILE A 79 1.62 6.26 -2.61
C ILE A 79 1.91 4.76 -2.59
N SER A 80 1.93 4.19 -1.40
CA SER A 80 2.10 2.75 -1.18
C SER A 80 0.83 2.16 -0.60
N VAL A 81 0.37 1.05 -1.16
CA VAL A 81 -0.78 0.30 -0.69
C VAL A 81 -0.36 -1.11 -0.29
N VAL A 82 -0.95 -1.62 0.79
CA VAL A 82 -0.80 -3.02 1.21
C VAL A 82 -2.04 -3.77 0.80
N LEU A 83 -1.84 -4.89 0.10
CA LEU A 83 -2.90 -5.72 -0.48
C LEU A 83 -2.64 -7.19 -0.10
N ALA A 84 -3.62 -8.07 -0.30
CA ALA A 84 -3.37 -9.50 -0.24
C ALA A 84 -2.37 -9.89 -1.34
N GLU A 85 -1.45 -10.83 -1.04
CA GLU A 85 -0.40 -11.24 -1.98
C GLU A 85 -0.98 -11.71 -3.33
N GLY A 86 -2.09 -12.44 -3.31
CA GLY A 86 -2.77 -12.94 -4.51
C GLY A 86 -3.27 -11.85 -5.48
N ASP A 87 -3.46 -10.62 -4.99
CA ASP A 87 -3.95 -9.50 -5.80
C ASP A 87 -2.82 -8.72 -6.49
N ALA A 88 -1.55 -9.01 -6.17
CA ALA A 88 -0.40 -8.22 -6.61
C ALA A 88 -0.39 -7.94 -8.12
N THR A 89 -0.56 -8.99 -8.92
CA THR A 89 -0.49 -8.88 -10.39
C THR A 89 -1.65 -8.08 -10.96
N THR A 90 -2.86 -8.32 -10.45
CA THR A 90 -4.07 -7.61 -10.89
C THR A 90 -4.01 -6.14 -10.50
N ALA A 91 -3.55 -5.85 -9.28
CA ALA A 91 -3.36 -4.49 -8.79
C ALA A 91 -2.41 -3.70 -9.68
N VAL A 92 -1.21 -4.23 -9.96
CA VAL A 92 -0.23 -3.57 -10.83
C VAL A 92 -0.80 -3.33 -12.22
N ARG A 93 -1.45 -4.32 -12.83
CA ARG A 93 -2.05 -4.19 -14.17
C ARG A 93 -3.17 -3.14 -14.20
N SER A 94 -4.10 -3.21 -13.26
CA SER A 94 -5.23 -2.27 -13.19
C SER A 94 -4.77 -0.82 -13.04
N ILE A 95 -3.73 -0.58 -12.24
CA ILE A 95 -3.13 0.75 -12.09
C ILE A 95 -2.39 1.15 -13.37
N HIS A 96 -1.61 0.26 -13.98
CA HIS A 96 -0.96 0.55 -15.26
C HIS A 96 -1.95 0.94 -16.35
N ASP A 97 -3.08 0.24 -16.43
CA ASP A 97 -4.14 0.50 -17.42
C ASP A 97 -4.86 1.82 -17.12
N ALA A 98 -5.23 2.07 -15.86
CA ALA A 98 -5.92 3.30 -15.44
C ALA A 98 -5.12 4.58 -15.73
N PHE A 99 -3.79 4.49 -15.72
CA PHE A 99 -2.88 5.60 -16.02
C PHE A 99 -2.24 5.51 -17.41
N GLU A 100 -2.69 4.56 -18.25
CA GLU A 100 -2.20 4.34 -19.61
C GLU A 100 -0.67 4.25 -19.71
N LEU A 101 -0.01 3.63 -18.73
CA LEU A 101 1.45 3.68 -18.58
C LEU A 101 2.21 2.96 -19.71
N TYR A 102 1.52 2.14 -20.51
CA TYR A 102 2.05 1.51 -21.72
C TYR A 102 2.18 2.46 -22.91
N LYS A 103 1.54 3.65 -22.87
CA LYS A 103 1.64 4.68 -23.90
C LYS A 103 2.81 5.65 -23.63
N PRO A 104 3.40 6.26 -24.67
CA PRO A 104 4.26 7.43 -24.52
C PRO A 104 3.55 8.53 -23.74
N THR A 105 4.29 9.28 -22.91
CA THR A 105 3.71 10.32 -22.03
C THR A 105 2.85 11.34 -22.77
N GLU A 106 3.20 11.67 -24.02
CA GLU A 106 2.50 12.65 -24.86
C GLU A 106 1.12 12.17 -25.33
N GLU A 107 0.87 10.86 -25.30
CA GLU A 107 -0.36 10.22 -25.77
C GLU A 107 -1.30 9.81 -24.64
N ARG A 108 -0.91 10.03 -23.38
CA ARG A 108 -1.71 9.69 -22.20
C ARG A 108 -2.81 10.73 -21.99
N THR A 109 -4.00 10.25 -21.67
CA THR A 109 -5.11 11.10 -21.28
C THR A 109 -4.77 11.79 -19.95
N GLN A 110 -4.86 13.13 -19.91
CA GLN A 110 -4.72 13.83 -18.63
C GLN A 110 -5.88 13.43 -17.71
N LEU A 111 -5.56 12.99 -16.51
CA LEU A 111 -6.55 12.80 -15.45
C LEU A 111 -7.11 14.19 -15.11
N ASN A 112 -8.41 14.37 -15.41
CA ASN A 112 -9.15 15.61 -15.17
C ASN A 112 -9.29 15.92 -13.68
#